data_AF-A0A7J9EUP5-F1
#
_entry.id   AF-A0A7J9EUP5-F1
#
_cell.length_a   1.000
_cell.length_b   1.000
_cell.length_c   1.000
_cell.angle_alpha   90.00
_cell.angle_beta   90.00
_cell.angle_gamma   90.00
#
_symmetry.space_group_name_H-M   'P 1'
#
loop_
_entity.id
_entity.type
_entity.pdbx_description
1 polymer ?
#
loop_
_entity_poly.entity_id
_entity_poly.type
_entity_poly.pdbx_seq_one_letter_code
_entity_poly.pdbx_strand_id
1 'polypeptide(L)'
;MTIKLQQELIVTSDKTIDARRANVEICNGDGITIQFAKNVINHGHQIHHIIPAKGGKIKDGENHHGLRGDSDGDGVSLFGATNVWLNHLSLHHSTDGLIDVIQGSTTVTISNLHFTDHNDVMLFGASDSYSADKEMHVTVALNHFGKGLVERMPRCRSAS
;
A
#
# COMPACT_ATOMS: atom_id res chain seq x y z
N MET A 1 -3.07 14.34 -13.69
CA MET A 1 -2.79 13.10 -14.43
C MET A 1 -3.56 12.00 -13.73
N THR A 2 -4.43 11.32 -14.46
CA THR A 2 -5.20 10.18 -13.95
C THR A 2 -4.63 8.92 -14.59
N ILE A 3 -4.26 7.95 -13.76
CA ILE A 3 -3.59 6.71 -14.17
C ILE A 3 -4.50 5.55 -13.78
N LYS A 4 -4.90 4.77 -14.78
CA LYS A 4 -5.60 3.50 -14.59
C LYS A 4 -4.62 2.36 -14.80
N LEU A 5 -4.26 1.68 -13.70
CA LEU A 5 -3.41 0.49 -13.76
C LEU A 5 -4.20 -0.70 -14.29
N GLN A 6 -3.64 -1.42 -15.25
CA GLN A 6 -4.27 -2.62 -15.82
C GLN A 6 -4.04 -3.87 -14.95
N GLN A 7 -2.95 -3.86 -14.18
CA GLN A 7 -2.51 -4.87 -13.22
C GLN A 7 -1.67 -4.16 -12.15
N GLU A 8 -1.35 -4.82 -11.03
CA GLU A 8 -0.52 -4.28 -9.95
C GLU A 8 0.71 -3.53 -10.46
N LEU A 9 0.94 -2.32 -9.93
CA LEU A 9 2.21 -1.63 -10.13
C LEU A 9 3.23 -2.13 -9.10
N ILE A 10 4.16 -2.97 -9.54
CA ILE A 10 5.25 -3.45 -8.69
C ILE A 10 6.35 -2.39 -8.59
N VAL A 11 6.62 -1.94 -7.38
CA VAL A 11 7.66 -0.94 -7.08
C VAL A 11 8.89 -1.65 -6.53
N THR A 12 10.01 -1.48 -7.23
CA THR A 12 11.31 -2.04 -6.84
C THR A 12 12.05 -1.15 -5.83
N SER A 13 13.12 -1.69 -5.25
CA SER A 13 13.94 -0.99 -4.26
C SER A 13 14.52 0.33 -4.76
N ASP A 14 14.83 1.22 -3.81
CA ASP A 14 15.55 2.47 -4.04
C ASP A 14 14.81 3.37 -5.05
N LYS A 15 13.55 3.66 -4.74
CA LYS A 15 12.65 4.48 -5.57
C LYS A 15 11.93 5.53 -4.74
N THR A 16 11.61 6.64 -5.40
CA THR A 16 10.67 7.63 -4.90
C THR A 16 9.60 7.85 -5.95
N ILE A 17 8.35 7.67 -5.58
CA ILE A 17 7.20 8.17 -6.32
C ILE A 17 6.84 9.52 -5.71
N ASP A 18 6.92 10.58 -6.52
CA ASP A 18 6.71 11.95 -6.07
C ASP A 18 5.76 12.68 -7.01
N ALA A 19 4.62 13.11 -6.48
CA ALA A 19 3.62 13.88 -7.19
C ALA A 19 3.51 15.33 -6.70
N ARG A 20 4.49 15.85 -5.94
CA ARG A 20 4.48 17.25 -5.52
C ARG A 20 4.30 18.18 -6.73
N ARG A 21 3.44 19.19 -6.54
CA ARG A 21 3.10 20.20 -7.55
C ARG A 21 2.35 19.67 -8.76
N ALA A 22 1.88 18.42 -8.73
CA ALA A 22 1.00 17.85 -9.73
C ALA A 22 -0.23 17.25 -9.05
N ASN A 23 -1.39 17.29 -9.71
CA ASN A 23 -2.52 16.47 -9.28
C ASN A 23 -2.38 15.10 -9.96
N VAL A 24 -1.99 14.07 -9.21
CA VAL A 24 -1.85 12.69 -9.71
C VAL A 24 -2.82 11.79 -8.96
N GLU A 25 -3.57 11.01 -9.72
CA GLU A 25 -4.58 10.07 -9.22
C GLU A 25 -4.31 8.69 -9.84
N ILE A 26 -4.20 7.66 -9.00
CA ILE A 26 -4.20 6.26 -9.41
C ILE A 26 -5.56 5.68 -9.04
N CYS A 27 -6.36 5.33 -10.05
CA CYS A 27 -7.75 4.95 -9.81
C CYS A 27 -8.40 4.11 -10.90
N ASN A 28 -9.53 3.49 -10.55
CA ASN A 28 -10.40 2.69 -11.43
C ASN A 28 -9.68 1.49 -12.08
N GLY A 29 -8.63 1.02 -11.42
CA GLY A 29 -7.73 -0.07 -11.81
C GLY A 29 -7.07 -0.64 -10.56
N ASP A 30 -5.97 -1.37 -10.74
CA ASP A 30 -5.28 -2.04 -9.64
C ASP A 30 -4.44 -1.08 -8.76
N GLY A 31 -3.91 -1.60 -7.65
CA GLY A 31 -3.12 -0.86 -6.66
C GLY A 31 -1.61 -0.87 -6.87
N ILE A 32 -0.91 -0.37 -5.86
CA ILE A 32 0.56 -0.37 -5.78
C ILE A 32 1.03 -1.48 -4.85
N THR A 33 2.01 -2.28 -5.28
CA THR A 33 2.62 -3.32 -4.45
C THR A 33 4.12 -3.11 -4.34
N ILE A 34 4.61 -3.04 -3.10
CA ILE A 34 6.04 -3.03 -2.76
C ILE A 34 6.33 -4.39 -2.13
N GLN A 35 6.86 -5.32 -2.93
CA GLN A 35 7.13 -6.69 -2.50
C GLN A 35 8.63 -6.97 -2.48
N PHE A 36 9.12 -7.52 -1.35
CA PHE A 36 10.53 -7.90 -1.14
C PHE A 36 11.51 -6.78 -1.55
N ALA A 37 11.11 -5.54 -1.33
CA ALA A 37 11.81 -4.34 -1.75
C ALA A 37 12.11 -3.46 -0.53
N LYS A 38 13.10 -2.57 -0.69
CA LYS A 38 13.52 -1.65 0.37
C LYS A 38 13.77 -0.23 -0.11
N ASN A 39 13.76 0.71 0.82
CA ASN A 39 14.10 2.12 0.57
C ASN A 39 13.14 2.75 -0.46
N VAL A 40 11.84 2.70 -0.17
CA VAL A 40 10.81 3.25 -1.06
C VAL A 40 10.11 4.42 -0.37
N ILE A 41 9.97 5.54 -1.08
CA ILE A 41 9.13 6.67 -0.67
C ILE A 41 7.96 6.76 -1.65
N ASN A 42 6.74 6.81 -1.14
CA ASN A 42 5.54 7.05 -1.94
C ASN A 42 4.84 8.31 -1.44
N HIS A 43 4.79 9.35 -2.28
CA HIS A 43 4.46 10.69 -1.85
C HIS A 43 3.57 11.52 -2.79
N GLY A 44 2.54 12.14 -2.19
CA GLY A 44 1.89 13.33 -2.74
C GLY A 44 0.76 13.08 -3.75
N HIS A 45 0.31 11.83 -3.93
CA HIS A 45 -0.75 11.50 -4.89
C HIS A 45 -1.98 10.86 -4.24
N GLN A 46 -3.04 10.74 -5.03
CA GLN A 46 -4.30 10.12 -4.63
C GLN A 46 -4.37 8.67 -5.13
N ILE A 47 -4.91 7.77 -4.31
CA ILE A 47 -5.15 6.36 -4.64
C ILE A 47 -6.60 6.05 -4.27
N HIS A 48 -7.45 5.75 -5.24
CA HIS A 48 -8.86 5.51 -4.93
C HIS A 48 -9.60 4.69 -5.97
N HIS A 49 -10.76 4.14 -5.61
CA HIS A 49 -11.56 3.31 -6.52
C HIS A 49 -10.71 2.17 -7.10
N ILE A 50 -9.93 1.53 -6.21
CA ILE A 50 -9.05 0.43 -6.56
C ILE A 50 -9.88 -0.85 -6.67
N ILE A 51 -9.67 -1.59 -7.76
CA ILE A 51 -10.46 -2.76 -8.13
C ILE A 51 -9.49 -3.90 -8.43
N PRO A 52 -9.78 -5.14 -7.94
CA PRO A 52 -9.05 -6.34 -8.29
C PRO A 52 -8.80 -6.45 -9.79
N ALA A 53 -7.57 -6.79 -10.16
CA ALA A 53 -7.22 -7.09 -11.53
C ALA A 53 -6.72 -8.53 -11.67
N LYS A 54 -6.77 -9.02 -12.91
CA LYS A 54 -6.23 -10.34 -13.22
C LYS A 54 -4.72 -10.33 -13.10
N GLY A 55 -4.19 -11.40 -12.50
CA GLY A 55 -2.77 -11.67 -12.47
C GLY A 55 -2.19 -11.93 -13.86
N GLY A 56 -0.95 -12.42 -13.89
CA GLY A 56 -0.25 -12.73 -15.13
C GLY A 56 1.23 -12.42 -15.06
N LYS A 57 1.86 -12.25 -16.23
CA LYS A 57 3.27 -11.86 -16.32
C LYS A 57 3.40 -10.35 -16.11
N ILE A 58 3.72 -9.94 -14.90
CA ILE A 58 3.85 -8.53 -14.51
C ILE A 58 5.33 -8.19 -14.37
N LYS A 59 5.73 -7.01 -14.85
CA LYS A 59 7.11 -6.53 -14.73
C LYS A 59 7.38 -6.11 -13.28
N ASP A 60 8.32 -6.78 -12.63
CA ASP A 60 8.71 -6.60 -11.22
C ASP A 60 10.22 -6.34 -11.06
N GLY A 61 10.92 -6.15 -12.17
CA GLY A 61 12.31 -5.72 -12.23
C GLY A 61 12.63 -5.08 -13.58
N GLU A 62 13.79 -4.42 -13.70
CA GLU A 62 14.18 -3.73 -14.94
C GLU A 62 14.15 -4.67 -16.16
N ASN A 63 14.60 -5.91 -15.96
CA ASN A 63 14.69 -6.96 -16.98
C ASN A 63 13.98 -8.25 -16.56
N HIS A 64 13.02 -8.18 -15.64
CA HIS A 64 12.34 -9.35 -15.09
C HIS A 64 10.81 -9.19 -15.10
N HIS A 65 10.13 -10.30 -15.38
CA HIS A 65 8.68 -10.43 -15.28
C HIS A 65 8.36 -11.66 -14.44
N GLY A 66 7.71 -11.44 -13.29
CA GLY A 66 7.18 -12.49 -12.44
C GLY A 66 5.78 -12.93 -12.85
N LEU A 67 5.44 -14.19 -12.60
CA LEU A 67 4.05 -14.65 -12.64
C LEU A 67 3.37 -14.30 -11.32
N ARG A 68 2.25 -13.57 -11.40
CA ARG A 68 1.48 -13.13 -10.23
C ARG A 68 0.03 -13.64 -10.30
N GLY A 69 -0.56 -13.83 -9.12
CA GLY A 69 -1.99 -14.13 -8.97
C GLY A 69 -2.86 -12.89 -9.19
N ASP A 70 -4.18 -13.07 -9.11
CA ASP A 70 -5.12 -11.96 -9.09
C ASP A 70 -4.89 -11.11 -7.84
N SER A 71 -5.07 -9.79 -7.95
CA SER A 71 -4.92 -8.88 -6.81
C SER A 71 -6.20 -8.80 -5.99
N ASP A 72 -6.05 -8.48 -4.70
CA ASP A 72 -7.18 -8.35 -3.76
C ASP A 72 -7.89 -6.99 -3.88
N GLY A 73 -7.24 -6.01 -4.53
CA GLY A 73 -7.78 -4.67 -4.71
C GLY A 73 -7.45 -3.69 -3.58
N ASP A 74 -6.28 -3.88 -2.95
CA ASP A 74 -5.71 -2.95 -1.97
C ASP A 74 -5.17 -1.67 -2.61
N GLY A 75 -5.26 -0.54 -1.91
CA GLY A 75 -4.62 0.71 -2.35
C GLY A 75 -3.10 0.59 -2.44
N VAL A 76 -2.47 0.22 -1.33
CA VAL A 76 -1.03 -0.02 -1.22
C VAL A 76 -0.76 -1.29 -0.42
N SER A 77 -0.07 -2.25 -1.00
CA SER A 77 0.35 -3.48 -0.32
C SER A 77 1.87 -3.52 -0.10
N LEU A 78 2.30 -3.66 1.15
CA LEU A 78 3.69 -3.89 1.55
C LEU A 78 3.85 -5.36 1.96
N PHE A 79 4.58 -6.12 1.16
CA PHE A 79 4.78 -7.56 1.35
C PHE A 79 6.26 -7.86 1.54
N GLY A 80 6.69 -8.17 2.77
CA GLY A 80 8.10 -8.35 3.11
C GLY A 80 8.98 -7.15 2.74
N ALA A 81 8.42 -5.94 2.82
CA ALA A 81 9.11 -4.70 2.49
C ALA A 81 9.82 -4.10 3.70
N THR A 82 10.92 -3.38 3.49
CA THR A 82 11.66 -2.76 4.59
C THR A 82 12.04 -1.32 4.29
N ASN A 83 11.99 -0.44 5.29
CA ASN A 83 12.35 0.97 5.13
C ASN A 83 11.50 1.66 4.05
N VAL A 84 10.20 1.77 4.33
CA VAL A 84 9.20 2.37 3.42
C VAL A 84 8.57 3.58 4.09
N TRP A 85 8.43 4.68 3.35
CA TRP A 85 7.72 5.88 3.80
C TRP A 85 6.55 6.21 2.89
N LEU A 86 5.34 6.03 3.40
CA LEU A 86 4.10 6.50 2.77
C LEU A 86 3.76 7.87 3.35
N ASN A 87 3.72 8.91 2.52
CA ASN A 87 3.61 10.29 3.00
C ASN A 87 2.69 11.18 2.14
N HIS A 88 1.78 11.95 2.75
CA HIS A 88 0.86 12.84 2.02
C HIS A 88 0.11 12.15 0.87
N LEU A 89 -0.34 10.92 1.10
CA LEU A 89 -1.25 10.25 0.18
C LEU A 89 -2.69 10.54 0.60
N SER A 90 -3.61 10.59 -0.38
CA SER A 90 -5.05 10.61 -0.14
C SER A 90 -5.63 9.28 -0.59
N LEU A 91 -6.26 8.51 0.32
CA LEU A 91 -6.77 7.18 0.02
C LEU A 91 -8.24 7.01 0.43
N HIS A 92 -9.04 6.43 -0.46
CA HIS A 92 -10.45 6.11 -0.20
C HIS A 92 -11.00 5.07 -1.21
N HIS A 93 -12.11 4.41 -0.89
CA HIS A 93 -12.85 3.54 -1.81
C HIS A 93 -11.99 2.47 -2.52
N SER A 94 -11.17 1.71 -1.80
CA SER A 94 -10.57 0.49 -2.40
C SER A 94 -11.54 -0.69 -2.29
N THR A 95 -11.25 -1.82 -2.91
CA THR A 95 -12.12 -3.01 -2.80
C THR A 95 -11.85 -3.76 -1.51
N ASP A 96 -10.58 -3.91 -1.12
CA ASP A 96 -10.19 -4.52 0.17
C ASP A 96 -9.56 -3.47 1.10
N GLY A 97 -8.27 -3.52 1.41
CA GLY A 97 -7.58 -2.56 2.29
C GLY A 97 -7.21 -1.24 1.60
N LEU A 98 -7.03 -0.15 2.36
CA LEU A 98 -6.31 1.03 1.82
C LEU A 98 -4.79 0.81 1.91
N ILE A 99 -4.29 0.32 3.04
CA ILE A 99 -2.88 0.00 3.25
C ILE A 99 -2.72 -1.30 4.02
N ASP A 100 -2.04 -2.25 3.39
CA ASP A 100 -1.69 -3.52 4.01
C ASP A 100 -0.18 -3.60 4.23
N VAL A 101 0.22 -3.88 5.48
CA VAL A 101 1.62 -4.08 5.88
C VAL A 101 1.75 -5.48 6.44
N ILE A 102 2.27 -6.40 5.63
CA ILE A 102 2.19 -7.84 5.92
C ILE A 102 3.51 -8.54 5.60
N GLN A 103 3.60 -9.81 6.02
CA GLN A 103 4.62 -10.76 5.56
C GLN A 103 6.04 -10.35 5.92
N GLY A 104 6.24 -9.93 7.17
CA GLY A 104 7.53 -9.54 7.71
C GLY A 104 7.96 -8.13 7.29
N SER A 105 7.01 -7.32 6.78
CA SER A 105 7.29 -5.92 6.49
C SER A 105 7.62 -5.15 7.77
N THR A 106 8.64 -4.30 7.74
CA THR A 106 9.12 -3.60 8.94
C THR A 106 9.81 -2.28 8.61
N THR A 107 10.00 -1.43 9.62
CA THR A 107 10.55 -0.06 9.45
C THR A 107 9.72 0.73 8.43
N VAL A 108 8.40 0.78 8.65
CA VAL A 108 7.46 1.51 7.80
C VAL A 108 7.01 2.77 8.52
N THR A 109 6.98 3.91 7.83
CA THR A 109 6.32 5.12 8.33
C THR A 109 5.14 5.48 7.44
N ILE A 110 3.98 5.68 8.05
CA ILE A 110 2.73 6.10 7.41
C ILE A 110 2.36 7.45 8.04
N SER A 111 2.60 8.55 7.31
CA SER A 111 2.45 9.88 7.90
C SER A 111 1.82 10.93 7.00
N ASN A 112 1.05 11.85 7.59
CA ASN A 112 0.37 12.94 6.88
C ASN A 112 -0.59 12.46 5.77
N LEU A 113 -1.09 11.23 5.85
CA LEU A 113 -2.09 10.73 4.91
C LEU A 113 -3.46 11.29 5.23
N HIS A 114 -4.31 11.34 4.22
CA HIS A 114 -5.73 11.61 4.37
C HIS A 114 -6.53 10.36 3.97
N PHE A 115 -7.31 9.83 4.91
CA PHE A 115 -8.15 8.65 4.70
C PHE A 115 -9.62 9.05 4.80
N THR A 116 -10.46 8.64 3.86
CA THR A 116 -11.92 8.80 3.93
C THR A 116 -12.66 7.62 3.33
N ASP A 117 -13.96 7.52 3.63
CA ASP A 117 -14.93 6.71 2.89
C ASP A 117 -14.45 5.28 2.55
N HIS A 118 -14.14 4.51 3.59
CA HIS A 118 -13.60 3.16 3.44
C HIS A 118 -13.80 2.31 4.69
N ASN A 119 -14.05 1.01 4.53
CA ASN A 119 -14.26 0.11 5.68
C ASN A 119 -12.93 -0.28 6.35
N ASP A 120 -12.10 -1.03 5.62
CA ASP A 120 -10.88 -1.65 6.11
C ASP A 120 -9.65 -0.76 5.82
N VAL A 121 -9.31 0.13 6.74
CA VAL A 121 -8.34 1.20 6.45
C VAL A 121 -6.89 0.71 6.42
N MET A 122 -6.38 0.15 7.51
CA MET A 122 -4.98 -0.32 7.60
C MET A 122 -4.85 -1.67 8.32
N LEU A 123 -4.29 -2.66 7.63
CA LEU A 123 -4.00 -3.97 8.22
C LEU A 123 -2.50 -4.17 8.44
N PHE A 124 -2.09 -4.36 9.69
CA PHE A 124 -0.71 -4.68 10.07
C PHE A 124 -0.64 -6.13 10.54
N GLY A 125 -0.11 -6.99 9.67
CA GLY A 125 -0.06 -8.44 9.82
C GLY A 125 -1.36 -9.14 9.43
N ALA A 126 -1.30 -10.07 8.48
CA ALA A 126 -2.48 -10.74 7.91
C ALA A 126 -2.94 -11.99 8.70
N SER A 127 -2.03 -12.67 9.39
CA SER A 127 -2.29 -13.96 10.04
C SER A 127 -1.75 -13.99 11.48
N ASP A 128 -2.52 -14.56 12.40
CA ASP A 128 -2.13 -14.75 13.80
C ASP A 128 -0.96 -15.76 13.95
N SER A 129 -0.75 -16.62 12.94
CA SER A 129 0.29 -17.65 12.96
C SER A 129 1.61 -17.26 12.30
N TYR A 130 1.67 -16.09 11.66
CA TYR A 130 2.86 -15.68 10.91
C TYR A 130 3.88 -15.00 11.81
N SER A 131 4.91 -15.75 12.21
CA SER A 131 5.85 -15.34 13.25
C SER A 131 6.78 -14.19 12.85
N ALA A 132 7.06 -13.99 11.57
CA ALA A 132 7.95 -12.91 11.13
C ALA A 132 7.32 -11.52 11.29
N ASP A 133 5.99 -11.41 11.43
CA ASP A 133 5.32 -10.15 11.76
C ASP A 133 5.57 -9.69 13.22
N LYS A 134 6.23 -10.51 14.06
CA LYS A 134 6.64 -10.08 15.42
C LYS A 134 7.69 -8.99 15.42
N GLU A 135 8.51 -8.94 14.37
CA GLU A 135 9.56 -7.92 14.20
C GLU A 135 9.04 -6.67 13.47
N MET A 136 7.71 -6.58 13.26
CA MET A 136 7.08 -5.47 12.56
C MET A 136 7.16 -4.18 13.37
N HIS A 137 7.79 -3.16 12.78
CA HIS A 137 7.83 -1.81 13.33
C HIS A 137 7.19 -0.84 12.35
N VAL A 138 6.01 -0.31 12.69
CA VAL A 138 5.28 0.66 11.88
C VAL A 138 5.01 1.91 12.71
N THR A 139 5.38 3.08 12.18
CA THR A 139 5.04 4.39 12.73
C THR A 139 3.83 4.95 12.00
N VAL A 140 2.73 5.20 12.73
CA VAL A 140 1.55 5.89 12.22
C VAL A 140 1.47 7.25 12.90
N ALA A 141 1.64 8.34 12.15
CA ALA A 141 1.73 9.68 12.72
C ALA A 141 1.10 10.76 11.84
N LEU A 142 0.43 11.74 12.43
CA LEU A 142 -0.09 12.94 11.72
C LEU A 142 -1.09 12.63 10.58
N ASN A 143 -1.66 11.43 10.54
CA ASN A 143 -2.67 11.08 9.55
C ASN A 143 -4.03 11.68 9.92
N HIS A 144 -4.77 12.13 8.92
CA HIS A 144 -6.16 12.58 9.08
C HIS A 144 -7.11 11.44 8.71
N PHE A 145 -7.66 10.79 9.74
CA PHE A 145 -8.76 9.83 9.63
C PHE A 145 -10.08 10.59 9.54
N GLY A 146 -10.54 10.80 8.31
CA GLY A 146 -11.70 11.62 7.99
C GLY A 146 -13.03 10.87 8.10
N LYS A 147 -14.07 11.44 7.48
CA LYS A 147 -15.43 10.88 7.50
C LYS A 147 -15.53 9.61 6.65
N GLY A 148 -16.52 8.78 6.97
CA GLY A 148 -16.83 7.58 6.20
C GLY A 148 -15.91 6.39 6.44
N LEU A 149 -14.96 6.50 7.38
CA LEU A 149 -14.14 5.37 7.82
C LEU A 149 -14.91 4.50 8.83
N VAL A 150 -14.69 3.19 8.79
CA VAL A 150 -15.36 2.25 9.71
C VAL A 150 -14.37 1.66 10.71
N GLU A 151 -13.31 0.98 10.27
CA GLU A 151 -12.42 0.24 11.17
C GLU A 151 -10.95 0.16 10.70
N ARG A 152 -10.12 -0.54 11.47
CA ARG A 152 -8.68 -0.76 11.22
C ARG A 152 -7.83 0.51 11.12
N MET A 153 -7.85 1.39 12.13
CA MET A 153 -7.06 2.63 12.18
C MET A 153 -6.00 2.68 13.31
N PRO A 154 -5.01 1.77 13.37
CA PRO A 154 -4.82 0.54 12.59
C PRO A 154 -5.46 -0.69 13.24
N ARG A 155 -5.50 -1.82 12.51
CA ARG A 155 -5.68 -3.16 13.10
C ARG A 155 -4.35 -3.91 13.04
N CYS A 156 -3.80 -4.24 14.21
CA CYS A 156 -2.47 -4.83 14.34
C CYS A 156 -2.50 -6.26 14.85
N ARG A 157 -1.58 -7.08 14.34
CA ARG A 157 -1.26 -8.42 14.84
C ARG A 157 0.23 -8.52 15.11
N SER A 158 0.59 -9.36 16.08
CA SER A 158 1.95 -9.84 16.36
C SER A 158 3.02 -8.80 16.72
N ALA A 159 2.81 -7.51 16.48
CA ALA A 159 3.71 -6.44 16.93
C ALA A 159 3.82 -6.45 18.46
N SER A 160 5.03 -6.71 18.97
CA SER A 160 5.36 -6.71 20.40
C SER A 160 5.67 -5.32 20.93
#